data_AF-A0A7C5KGB3-F1
#
_entry.id   AF-A0A7C5KGB3-F1
#
_cell.length_a   1.000
_cell.length_b   1.000
_cell.length_c   1.000
_cell.angle_alpha   90.00
_cell.angle_beta   90.00
_cell.angle_gamma   90.00
#
_symmetry.space_group_name_H-M   'P 1'
#
loop_
_entity.id
_entity.type
_entity.pdbx_description
1 polymer ?
#
loop_
_entity_poly.entity_id
_entity_poly.type
_entity_poly.pdbx_seq_one_letter_code
_entity_poly.pdbx_strand_id
1 'polypeptide(L)'
;MKLRLPGFLGLFALALFFSCSSGGSGSSRVAGAAGSCAGAPAGSFCLTGCNLGCTGGGCGVTVIAVNQQLIMTFNRRVDPSSVNTSTFSIKTSTGKRPSGEYLVRDNVVIFTPSVVVSSNKTSFGFERGESYTLHIPGEDEGGDTIRSSNGFKLYKGLLCNLTASQGVIDPNNAPPEARLVVPKKTKDVEPDTLIVLEFSELLAMSTVTNPTAVDVYVSMGGGIPTLVQCKRFAQADPVSQKVQLTLKPTILLPSNSLVEVRVKGEIRDLAGKPAKAQTFTFRVKDMGAAMVEMAEDFKNTNMLDPDASGAKWGPSNLSPGAVGGSGILGPFDKNMFVGVDPKGGILEINTDSITVKGEYTLTGQPITVTDGVFQFETFIVPKGLTIRFKGSNVPKILVRGLAQIDGKIEVNGGNAPVQNGMSVIPGRGGLSNCGGGAGGTGALKKGNGQDGAPVAFPKGSPRYNSAAAKASAGKGSPVFPATPSQVSYNGFGGWVSAQVAAGGSGGSNFTQGTKGYGTLTGSFNKNFLKTDVPPDNNPGPVFPYLPKLSNVSSVLQFLAGGSGGGGGGSSPVG
;
A
#
# COMPACT_ATOMS: atom_id res chain seq x y z
N MET A 1 33.51 30.47 -24.08
CA MET A 1 33.67 29.10 -24.58
C MET A 1 32.35 28.71 -25.25
N LYS A 2 32.31 28.73 -26.59
CA LYS A 2 31.11 28.54 -27.42
C LYS A 2 30.92 27.04 -27.67
N LEU A 3 29.79 26.45 -27.31
CA LEU A 3 29.45 25.08 -27.72
C LEU A 3 28.29 25.11 -28.73
N ARG A 4 28.59 24.58 -29.92
CA ARG A 4 27.73 24.48 -31.10
C ARG A 4 26.78 23.29 -30.99
N LEU A 5 25.53 23.47 -31.40
CA LEU A 5 24.62 22.38 -31.76
C LEU A 5 25.06 21.74 -33.10
N PRO A 6 24.94 20.42 -33.28
CA PRO A 6 24.77 19.83 -34.59
C PRO A 6 23.29 19.62 -34.90
N GLY A 7 22.89 20.08 -36.10
CA GLY A 7 21.58 19.82 -36.68
C GLY A 7 21.43 18.38 -37.15
N PHE A 8 20.20 17.88 -37.06
CA PHE A 8 19.77 16.65 -37.72
C PHE A 8 18.80 17.01 -38.85
N LEU A 9 19.30 16.88 -40.08
CA LEU A 9 18.50 16.68 -41.29
C LEU A 9 18.01 15.22 -41.27
N GLY A 10 16.70 15.01 -41.43
CA GLY A 10 16.11 13.68 -41.57
C GLY A 10 15.06 13.67 -42.69
N LEU A 11 15.46 13.08 -43.82
CA LEU A 11 14.68 12.81 -45.03
C LEU A 11 13.32 12.14 -44.73
N PHE A 12 12.24 12.67 -45.31
CA PHE A 12 11.00 11.92 -45.51
C PHE A 12 11.07 11.18 -46.86
N ALA A 13 11.23 9.86 -46.81
CA ALA A 13 11.06 8.98 -47.96
C ALA A 13 9.59 8.54 -48.04
N LEU A 14 8.90 8.96 -49.11
CA LEU A 14 7.53 8.57 -49.43
C LEU A 14 7.59 7.32 -50.34
N ALA A 15 7.27 6.15 -49.80
CA ALA A 15 7.19 4.91 -50.56
C ALA A 15 5.80 4.77 -51.22
N LEU A 16 5.82 4.69 -52.55
CA LEU A 16 4.72 4.29 -53.42
C LEU A 16 4.54 2.76 -53.37
N PHE A 17 3.32 2.29 -53.12
CA PHE A 17 2.89 0.94 -53.52
C PHE A 17 1.50 1.00 -54.15
N PHE A 18 1.45 0.72 -55.46
CA PHE A 18 0.28 0.19 -56.16
C PHE A 18 0.42 -1.34 -56.20
N SER A 19 -0.62 -2.09 -55.84
CA SER A 19 -1.16 -3.19 -56.68
C SER A 19 -2.42 -3.84 -56.05
N CYS A 20 -3.31 -4.24 -56.95
CA CYS A 20 -4.64 -4.84 -56.83
C CYS A 20 -4.84 -5.97 -55.81
N SER A 21 -6.02 -5.98 -55.17
CA SER A 21 -6.89 -7.17 -55.15
C SER A 21 -8.35 -6.79 -54.88
N SER A 22 -9.22 -7.45 -55.63
CA SER A 22 -10.67 -7.34 -55.70
C SER A 22 -11.39 -7.91 -54.47
N GLY A 23 -12.39 -7.20 -53.96
CA GLY A 23 -13.33 -7.73 -52.97
C GLY A 23 -14.46 -6.75 -52.71
N GLY A 24 -15.60 -6.95 -53.37
CA GLY A 24 -16.78 -6.11 -53.20
C GLY A 24 -17.39 -6.24 -51.81
N SER A 25 -17.67 -5.10 -51.18
CA SER A 25 -18.63 -4.95 -50.09
C SER A 25 -19.12 -3.51 -50.08
N GLY A 26 -20.43 -3.35 -50.10
CA GLY A 26 -21.13 -2.11 -50.43
C GLY A 26 -20.77 -0.94 -49.52
N SER A 27 -19.99 0.00 -50.06
CA SER A 27 -20.01 1.38 -49.59
C SER A 27 -21.14 2.10 -50.32
N SER A 28 -22.13 2.55 -49.54
CA SER A 28 -23.14 3.49 -49.99
C SER A 28 -22.44 4.68 -50.65
N ARG A 29 -22.52 4.75 -51.98
CA ARG A 29 -22.07 5.92 -52.73
C ARG A 29 -22.98 7.07 -52.31
N VAL A 30 -22.46 7.99 -51.51
CA VAL A 30 -23.01 9.35 -51.47
C VAL A 30 -22.92 9.84 -52.92
N ALA A 31 -24.06 9.97 -53.58
CA ALA A 31 -24.15 10.45 -54.95
C ALA A 31 -23.36 11.75 -55.05
N GLY A 32 -22.36 11.78 -55.93
CA GLY A 32 -21.66 13.00 -56.29
C GLY A 32 -22.68 13.99 -56.84
N ALA A 33 -23.08 14.93 -56.00
CA ALA A 33 -23.89 16.07 -56.37
C ALA A 33 -23.23 16.77 -57.57
N ALA A 34 -23.96 16.87 -58.69
CA ALA A 34 -23.54 17.74 -59.78
C ALA A 34 -23.50 19.17 -59.22
N GLY A 35 -22.29 19.69 -59.00
CA GLY A 35 -22.10 21.06 -58.52
C GLY A 35 -22.72 22.10 -59.48
N SER A 36 -22.71 23.36 -59.05
CA SER A 36 -23.24 24.56 -59.72
C SER A 36 -22.79 24.82 -61.18
N CYS A 37 -22.04 23.90 -61.79
CA CYS A 37 -21.52 23.98 -63.15
C CYS A 37 -22.58 23.71 -64.25
N ALA A 38 -23.75 23.20 -63.89
CA ALA A 38 -24.79 22.86 -64.86
C ALA A 38 -25.26 24.13 -65.61
N GLY A 39 -25.01 24.18 -66.92
CA GLY A 39 -25.33 25.32 -67.79
C GLY A 39 -24.31 26.46 -67.74
N ALA A 40 -23.12 26.25 -67.17
CA ALA A 40 -22.05 27.23 -67.21
C ALA A 40 -21.32 27.22 -68.57
N PRO A 41 -20.95 28.38 -69.13
CA PRO A 41 -20.09 28.46 -70.31
C PRO A 41 -18.80 27.66 -70.13
N ALA A 42 -18.27 27.10 -71.23
CA ALA A 42 -17.00 26.39 -71.20
C ALA A 42 -15.89 27.28 -70.62
N GLY A 43 -15.23 26.80 -69.58
CA GLY A 43 -14.15 27.53 -68.91
C GLY A 43 -14.57 28.40 -67.73
N SER A 44 -15.83 28.37 -67.32
CA SER A 44 -16.30 29.07 -66.11
C SER A 44 -15.68 28.49 -64.82
N PHE A 45 -15.53 29.33 -63.79
CA PHE A 45 -15.10 28.91 -62.46
C PHE A 45 -16.33 28.58 -61.60
N CYS A 46 -16.41 27.36 -61.10
CA CYS A 46 -17.64 26.82 -60.52
C CYS A 46 -17.35 25.96 -59.29
N LEU A 47 -18.29 25.94 -58.35
CA LEU A 47 -18.32 24.98 -57.24
C LEU A 47 -18.75 23.62 -57.78
N THR A 48 -17.87 22.62 -57.68
CA THR A 48 -18.10 21.24 -58.18
C THR A 48 -18.60 20.30 -57.10
N GLY A 49 -18.33 20.59 -55.83
CA GLY A 49 -18.83 19.80 -54.71
C GLY A 49 -18.61 20.48 -53.38
N CYS A 50 -19.31 20.00 -52.36
CA CYS A 50 -19.07 20.39 -50.97
C CYS A 50 -19.51 19.26 -50.03
N ASN A 51 -18.98 19.25 -48.81
CA ASN A 51 -19.38 18.25 -47.80
C ASN A 51 -20.80 18.45 -47.24
N LEU A 52 -21.49 19.52 -47.65
CA LEU A 52 -22.90 19.79 -47.35
C LEU A 52 -23.85 19.32 -48.48
N GLY A 53 -23.34 18.60 -49.49
CA GLY A 53 -24.15 18.11 -50.61
C GLY A 53 -24.70 19.22 -51.50
N CYS A 54 -23.83 20.14 -51.94
CA CYS A 54 -24.25 21.34 -52.65
C CYS A 54 -24.78 21.03 -54.07
N THR A 55 -26.03 21.42 -54.36
CA THR A 55 -26.68 21.31 -55.67
C THR A 55 -27.48 22.58 -55.96
N GLY A 56 -27.48 23.05 -57.22
CA GLY A 56 -28.40 24.10 -57.67
C GLY A 56 -28.34 25.44 -56.90
N GLY A 57 -27.23 25.75 -56.23
CA GLY A 57 -27.08 26.97 -55.43
C GLY A 57 -27.50 26.84 -53.95
N GLY A 58 -27.88 25.64 -53.49
CA GLY A 58 -28.17 25.35 -52.08
C GLY A 58 -27.38 24.15 -51.54
N CYS A 59 -27.64 23.82 -50.27
CA CYS A 59 -27.03 22.66 -49.59
C CYS A 59 -28.09 21.58 -49.31
N GLY A 60 -27.75 20.31 -49.56
CA GLY A 60 -28.59 19.18 -49.17
C GLY A 60 -28.53 18.86 -47.67
N VAL A 61 -27.43 19.22 -47.00
CA VAL A 61 -27.26 19.10 -45.53
C VAL A 61 -27.49 20.46 -44.89
N THR A 62 -28.51 20.54 -44.04
CA THR A 62 -28.88 21.77 -43.30
C THR A 62 -28.64 21.67 -41.80
N VAL A 63 -28.22 20.51 -41.31
CA VAL A 63 -27.89 20.29 -39.89
C VAL A 63 -26.44 19.89 -39.79
N ILE A 64 -25.67 20.65 -39.02
CA ILE A 64 -24.21 20.48 -38.88
C ILE A 64 -23.80 20.34 -37.42
N ALA A 65 -22.62 19.75 -37.20
CA ALA A 65 -22.01 19.67 -35.88
C ALA A 65 -21.36 21.01 -35.49
N VAL A 66 -21.24 21.27 -34.19
CA VAL A 66 -20.72 22.57 -33.70
C VAL A 66 -19.24 22.83 -34.06
N ASN A 67 -18.49 21.77 -34.40
CA ASN A 67 -17.11 21.83 -34.87
C ASN A 67 -16.95 21.32 -36.32
N GLN A 68 -18.03 21.23 -37.09
CA GLN A 68 -17.96 20.68 -38.45
C GLN A 68 -17.19 21.60 -39.38
N GLN A 69 -16.12 21.08 -39.99
CA GLN A 69 -15.44 21.78 -41.08
C GLN A 69 -16.37 21.92 -42.29
N LEU A 70 -16.35 23.08 -42.93
CA LEU A 70 -17.08 23.29 -44.19
C LEU A 70 -16.07 23.23 -45.34
N ILE A 71 -16.28 22.30 -46.27
CA ILE A 71 -15.33 22.01 -47.35
C ILE A 71 -16.03 22.27 -48.67
N MET A 72 -15.45 23.18 -49.47
CA MET A 72 -15.92 23.56 -50.80
C MET A 72 -14.85 23.21 -51.83
N THR A 73 -15.22 22.44 -52.85
CA THR A 73 -14.34 22.03 -53.94
C THR A 73 -14.77 22.72 -55.23
N PHE A 74 -13.82 23.35 -55.90
CA PHE A 74 -14.03 24.07 -57.15
C PHE A 74 -13.40 23.33 -58.33
N ASN A 75 -13.81 23.66 -59.55
CA ASN A 75 -13.23 23.07 -60.76
C ASN A 75 -11.84 23.63 -61.13
N ARG A 76 -11.37 24.68 -60.46
CA ARG A 76 -10.08 25.34 -60.71
C ARG A 76 -9.43 25.75 -59.40
N ARG A 77 -8.12 25.98 -59.45
CA ARG A 77 -7.35 26.55 -58.34
C ARG A 77 -7.95 27.87 -57.88
N VAL A 78 -8.20 27.99 -56.58
CA VAL A 78 -8.77 29.16 -55.93
C VAL A 78 -7.66 30.16 -55.61
N ASP A 79 -7.92 31.45 -55.79
CA ASP A 79 -7.04 32.53 -55.31
C ASP A 79 -7.25 32.72 -53.81
N PRO A 80 -6.26 32.44 -52.94
CA PRO A 80 -6.40 32.58 -51.49
C PRO A 80 -6.78 33.98 -51.04
N SER A 81 -6.36 35.03 -51.76
CA SER A 81 -6.68 36.42 -51.40
C SER A 81 -8.15 36.77 -51.63
N SER A 82 -8.83 36.01 -52.48
CA SER A 82 -10.27 36.17 -52.77
C SER A 82 -11.17 35.51 -51.73
N VAL A 83 -10.64 34.70 -50.80
CA VAL A 83 -11.41 34.01 -49.76
C VAL A 83 -11.32 34.77 -48.44
N ASN A 84 -12.42 35.42 -48.05
CA ASN A 84 -12.50 36.19 -46.82
C ASN A 84 -13.96 36.22 -46.32
N THR A 85 -14.23 36.96 -45.25
CA THR A 85 -15.55 36.99 -44.61
C THR A 85 -16.67 37.63 -45.44
N SER A 86 -16.36 38.34 -46.54
CA SER A 86 -17.38 38.89 -47.45
C SER A 86 -17.69 37.96 -48.62
N THR A 87 -16.69 37.23 -49.13
CA THR A 87 -16.86 36.28 -50.24
C THR A 87 -17.21 34.86 -49.78
N PHE A 88 -16.92 34.52 -48.52
CA PHE A 88 -17.35 33.30 -47.85
C PHE A 88 -17.99 33.70 -46.52
N SER A 89 -19.21 34.21 -46.58
CA SER A 89 -19.92 34.75 -45.42
C SER A 89 -20.65 33.63 -44.68
N ILE A 90 -20.42 33.53 -43.37
CA ILE A 90 -21.22 32.70 -42.47
C ILE A 90 -21.71 33.60 -41.34
N LYS A 91 -23.03 33.77 -41.20
CA LYS A 91 -23.60 34.67 -40.20
C LYS A 91 -24.96 34.20 -39.70
N THR A 92 -25.27 34.47 -38.44
CA THR A 92 -26.63 34.33 -37.91
C THR A 92 -27.55 35.44 -38.44
N SER A 93 -28.85 35.35 -38.17
CA SER A 93 -29.82 36.42 -38.44
C SER A 93 -29.47 37.74 -37.75
N THR A 94 -28.79 37.69 -36.60
CA THR A 94 -28.29 38.85 -35.86
C THR A 94 -26.95 39.37 -36.37
N GLY A 95 -26.38 38.75 -37.40
CA GLY A 95 -25.10 39.14 -38.00
C GLY A 95 -23.86 38.59 -37.28
N LYS A 96 -24.03 37.75 -36.26
CA LYS A 96 -22.92 37.11 -35.54
C LYS A 96 -22.22 36.09 -36.42
N ARG A 97 -20.89 36.11 -36.43
CA ARG A 97 -20.07 35.18 -37.22
C ARG A 97 -19.52 34.06 -36.34
N PRO A 98 -19.44 32.81 -36.84
CA PRO A 98 -18.73 31.76 -36.14
C PRO A 98 -17.23 32.07 -36.12
N SER A 99 -16.55 31.69 -35.04
CA SER A 99 -15.09 31.81 -34.96
C SER A 99 -14.41 30.65 -35.66
N GLY A 100 -13.40 30.94 -36.48
CA GLY A 100 -12.68 29.94 -37.27
C GLY A 100 -11.73 30.57 -38.27
N GLU A 101 -11.05 29.72 -39.02
CA GLU A 101 -10.06 30.12 -40.02
C GLU A 101 -10.40 29.55 -41.40
N TYR A 102 -10.03 30.31 -42.44
CA TYR A 102 -10.14 29.88 -43.82
C TYR A 102 -8.80 29.35 -44.31
N LEU A 103 -8.82 28.19 -44.94
CA LEU A 103 -7.66 27.54 -45.52
C LEU A 103 -7.95 27.21 -46.97
N VAL A 104 -7.11 27.71 -47.88
CA VAL A 104 -7.19 27.41 -49.30
C VAL A 104 -6.07 26.45 -49.67
N ARG A 105 -6.45 25.28 -50.21
CA ARG A 105 -5.53 24.26 -50.72
C ARG A 105 -5.89 23.94 -52.16
N ASP A 106 -5.12 24.49 -53.09
CA ASP A 106 -5.34 24.29 -54.53
C ASP A 106 -6.74 24.74 -54.97
N ASN A 107 -7.63 23.81 -55.33
CA ASN A 107 -9.03 24.07 -55.70
C ASN A 107 -10.02 23.86 -54.55
N VAL A 108 -9.56 23.70 -53.30
CA VAL A 108 -10.39 23.43 -52.12
C VAL A 108 -10.30 24.58 -51.14
N VAL A 109 -11.47 25.05 -50.67
CA VAL A 109 -11.59 26.00 -49.56
C VAL A 109 -12.17 25.28 -48.36
N ILE A 110 -11.51 25.42 -47.22
CA ILE A 110 -11.90 24.80 -45.95
C ILE A 110 -12.11 25.91 -44.93
N PHE A 111 -13.31 25.99 -44.34
CA PHE A 111 -13.54 26.73 -43.11
C PHE A 111 -13.39 25.78 -41.93
N THR A 112 -12.45 26.07 -41.03
CA THR A 112 -12.20 25.30 -39.80
C THR A 112 -12.71 26.07 -38.59
N PRO A 113 -13.83 25.64 -37.97
CA PRO A 113 -14.33 26.26 -36.75
C PRO A 113 -13.30 26.14 -35.62
N SER A 114 -13.08 27.22 -34.88
CA SER A 114 -12.16 27.20 -33.74
C SER A 114 -12.75 26.38 -32.59
N VAL A 115 -11.94 25.60 -31.90
CA VAL A 115 -12.33 24.97 -30.63
C VAL A 115 -11.47 25.58 -29.53
N VAL A 116 -12.11 26.32 -28.64
CA VAL A 116 -11.44 26.96 -27.51
C VAL A 116 -11.93 26.31 -26.23
N VAL A 117 -11.00 25.78 -25.46
CA VAL A 117 -11.29 25.10 -24.21
C VAL A 117 -10.73 25.95 -23.07
N SER A 118 -11.64 26.51 -22.27
CA SER A 118 -11.32 27.21 -21.03
C SER A 118 -11.63 26.31 -19.83
N SER A 119 -11.11 26.66 -18.64
CA SER A 119 -11.10 25.81 -17.44
C SER A 119 -12.45 25.15 -17.11
N ASN A 120 -13.58 25.83 -17.40
CA ASN A 120 -14.92 25.31 -17.13
C ASN A 120 -15.87 25.31 -18.35
N LYS A 121 -15.40 25.71 -19.53
CA LYS A 121 -16.27 25.82 -20.72
C LYS A 121 -15.49 25.55 -22.00
N THR A 122 -16.03 24.67 -22.82
CA THR A 122 -15.62 24.52 -24.22
C THR A 122 -16.53 25.38 -25.08
N SER A 123 -15.94 26.29 -25.84
CA SER A 123 -16.61 27.07 -26.89
C SER A 123 -16.18 26.54 -28.26
N PHE A 124 -17.16 26.42 -29.14
CA PHE A 124 -16.99 25.96 -30.51
C PHE A 124 -17.21 27.12 -31.47
N GLY A 125 -16.67 27.02 -32.69
CA GLY A 125 -16.84 28.03 -33.70
C GLY A 125 -18.31 28.27 -34.05
N PHE A 126 -19.11 27.20 -34.13
CA PHE A 126 -20.56 27.30 -34.20
C PHE A 126 -21.20 27.14 -32.81
N GLU A 127 -22.14 28.03 -32.51
CA GLU A 127 -22.94 27.93 -31.28
C GLU A 127 -24.04 26.88 -31.41
N ARG A 128 -24.19 26.05 -30.37
CA ARG A 128 -25.17 24.96 -30.36
C ARG A 128 -26.59 25.51 -30.45
N GLY A 129 -27.37 24.98 -31.39
CA GLY A 129 -28.77 25.34 -31.61
C GLY A 129 -28.98 26.59 -32.46
N GLU A 130 -27.90 27.31 -32.82
CA GLU A 130 -27.99 28.50 -33.66
C GLU A 130 -28.10 28.15 -35.14
N SER A 131 -28.78 29.04 -35.88
CA SER A 131 -28.91 28.96 -37.34
C SER A 131 -28.02 30.00 -38.02
N TYR A 132 -27.22 29.53 -38.97
CA TYR A 132 -26.27 30.30 -39.76
C TYR A 132 -26.68 30.28 -41.23
N THR A 133 -26.63 31.44 -41.87
CA THR A 133 -26.67 31.57 -43.32
C THR A 133 -25.24 31.57 -43.84
N LEU A 134 -24.88 30.49 -44.55
CA LEU A 134 -23.70 30.41 -45.39
C LEU A 134 -24.03 31.01 -46.76
N HIS A 135 -23.28 32.01 -47.16
CA HIS A 135 -23.44 32.68 -48.45
C HIS A 135 -22.07 32.86 -49.12
N ILE A 136 -21.97 32.31 -50.34
CA ILE A 136 -20.86 32.52 -51.27
C ILE A 136 -21.47 33.15 -52.52
N PRO A 137 -21.34 34.46 -52.74
CA PRO A 137 -22.01 35.12 -53.86
C PRO A 137 -21.49 34.64 -55.21
N GLY A 138 -22.36 34.53 -56.20
CA GLY A 138 -21.98 34.31 -57.60
C GLY A 138 -21.67 35.62 -58.33
N GLU A 139 -21.18 35.51 -59.57
CA GLU A 139 -20.99 36.67 -60.44
C GLU A 139 -22.31 37.33 -60.85
N ASP A 140 -23.40 36.56 -60.84
CA ASP A 140 -24.77 37.00 -61.12
C ASP A 140 -25.34 37.93 -60.05
N GLU A 141 -24.75 37.95 -58.86
CA GLU A 141 -25.15 38.80 -57.73
C GLU A 141 -24.50 40.19 -57.74
N GLY A 142 -23.63 40.49 -58.72
CA GLY A 142 -23.07 41.84 -58.93
C GLY A 142 -22.05 42.32 -57.90
N GLY A 143 -21.59 41.45 -56.99
CA GLY A 143 -20.64 41.77 -55.91
C GLY A 143 -19.25 41.15 -56.05
N ASP A 144 -18.44 41.29 -54.99
CA ASP A 144 -17.18 40.55 -54.83
C ASP A 144 -17.48 39.07 -54.55
N THR A 145 -16.75 38.20 -55.22
CA THR A 145 -16.89 36.74 -55.09
C THR A 145 -15.52 36.07 -55.01
N ILE A 146 -15.51 34.80 -54.61
CA ILE A 146 -14.34 33.93 -54.68
C ILE A 146 -13.89 33.84 -56.15
N ARG A 147 -12.58 33.92 -56.37
CA ARG A 147 -11.97 33.90 -57.69
C ARG A 147 -11.04 32.71 -57.82
N SER A 148 -10.89 32.23 -59.06
CA SER A 148 -9.79 31.34 -59.39
C SER A 148 -8.47 32.12 -59.38
N SER A 149 -7.35 31.40 -59.27
CA SER A 149 -5.99 31.95 -59.41
C SER A 149 -5.74 32.70 -60.74
N ASN A 150 -6.56 32.44 -61.77
CA ASN A 150 -6.51 33.13 -63.06
C ASN A 150 -7.54 34.28 -63.16
N GLY A 151 -8.16 34.69 -62.04
CA GLY A 151 -9.07 35.84 -61.96
C GLY A 151 -10.54 35.58 -62.31
N PHE A 152 -10.90 34.39 -62.82
CA PHE A 152 -12.31 34.06 -63.10
C PHE A 152 -13.16 34.10 -61.83
N LYS A 153 -14.32 34.78 -61.90
CA LYS A 153 -15.32 34.86 -60.83
C LYS A 153 -16.16 33.58 -60.74
N LEU A 154 -16.73 33.31 -59.57
CA LEU A 154 -17.62 32.17 -59.37
C LEU A 154 -18.91 32.34 -60.19
N TYR A 155 -19.20 31.41 -61.10
CA TYR A 155 -20.33 31.52 -62.04
C TYR A 155 -21.70 31.59 -61.36
N LYS A 156 -21.93 30.76 -60.33
CA LYS A 156 -23.17 30.73 -59.56
C LYS A 156 -22.87 30.66 -58.07
N GLY A 157 -23.60 31.46 -57.29
CA GLY A 157 -23.48 31.50 -55.85
C GLY A 157 -23.97 30.25 -55.15
N LEU A 158 -23.72 30.20 -53.84
CA LEU A 158 -24.21 29.20 -52.90
C LEU A 158 -24.86 29.92 -51.72
N LEU A 159 -26.11 29.57 -51.40
CA LEU A 159 -26.82 30.05 -50.23
C LEU A 159 -27.40 28.87 -49.45
N CYS A 160 -26.96 28.71 -48.20
CA CYS A 160 -27.38 27.61 -47.34
C CYS A 160 -27.77 28.10 -45.95
N ASN A 161 -28.86 27.53 -45.42
CA ASN A 161 -29.23 27.70 -44.02
C ASN A 161 -28.79 26.45 -43.24
N LEU A 162 -27.88 26.65 -42.29
CA LEU A 162 -27.23 25.61 -41.50
C LEU A 162 -27.62 25.78 -40.04
N THR A 163 -28.13 24.74 -39.40
CA THR A 163 -28.42 24.72 -37.97
C THR A 163 -27.40 23.86 -37.26
N ALA A 164 -26.65 24.45 -36.33
CA ALA A 164 -25.58 23.79 -35.58
C ALA A 164 -26.15 23.00 -34.39
N SER A 165 -26.91 21.94 -34.66
CA SER A 165 -27.55 21.11 -33.63
C SER A 165 -27.03 19.68 -33.53
N GLN A 166 -26.23 19.20 -34.49
CA GLN A 166 -25.46 17.98 -34.25
C GLN A 166 -24.42 18.28 -33.16
N GLY A 167 -24.06 17.27 -32.38
CA GLY A 167 -23.11 17.38 -31.28
C GLY A 167 -21.69 17.76 -31.74
N VAL A 168 -20.67 17.19 -31.11
CA VAL A 168 -19.30 17.39 -31.56
C VAL A 168 -18.89 16.19 -32.41
N ILE A 169 -18.31 16.42 -33.58
CA ILE A 169 -17.66 15.37 -34.36
C ILE A 169 -16.32 15.05 -33.70
N ASP A 170 -16.19 13.82 -33.23
CA ASP A 170 -14.91 13.22 -32.88
C ASP A 170 -14.22 12.74 -34.20
N PRO A 171 -13.09 13.33 -34.60
CA PRO A 171 -12.45 13.02 -35.89
C PRO A 171 -11.88 11.60 -35.99
N ASN A 172 -11.42 11.00 -34.89
CA ASN A 172 -10.79 9.68 -34.91
C ASN A 172 -11.77 8.55 -34.58
N ASN A 173 -12.97 8.91 -34.12
CA ASN A 173 -14.02 8.01 -33.66
C ASN A 173 -13.57 7.02 -32.58
N ALA A 174 -12.48 7.29 -31.85
CA ALA A 174 -11.86 6.41 -30.87
C ALA A 174 -12.10 6.90 -29.44
N PRO A 175 -12.12 6.02 -28.43
CA PRO A 175 -12.12 6.44 -27.04
C PRO A 175 -10.82 7.18 -26.68
N PRO A 176 -10.87 8.22 -25.84
CA PRO A 176 -9.67 8.86 -25.34
C PRO A 176 -8.77 7.88 -24.60
N GLU A 177 -7.47 7.91 -24.90
CA GLU A 177 -6.44 7.18 -24.18
C GLU A 177 -5.52 8.17 -23.45
N ALA A 178 -5.24 7.88 -22.19
CA ALA A 178 -4.26 8.59 -21.38
C ALA A 178 -2.87 7.99 -21.57
N ARG A 179 -1.85 8.84 -21.42
CA ARG A 179 -0.45 8.46 -21.24
C ARG A 179 0.14 9.18 -20.04
N LEU A 180 0.83 8.46 -19.17
CA LEU A 180 1.62 9.07 -18.10
C LEU A 180 2.87 9.76 -18.71
N VAL A 181 2.94 11.09 -18.60
CA VAL A 181 4.05 11.92 -19.08
C VAL A 181 5.04 12.23 -17.95
N VAL A 182 4.52 12.44 -16.74
CA VAL A 182 5.31 12.66 -15.53
C VAL A 182 4.75 11.78 -14.42
N PRO A 183 5.59 11.00 -13.71
CA PRO A 183 7.04 10.88 -13.91
C PRO A 183 7.40 10.11 -15.19
N LYS A 184 8.53 10.47 -15.83
CA LYS A 184 9.07 9.75 -17.01
C LYS A 184 9.72 8.42 -16.63
N LYS A 185 10.28 8.35 -15.42
CA LYS A 185 10.86 7.12 -14.84
C LYS A 185 9.81 6.46 -13.97
N THR A 186 9.79 5.13 -13.96
CA THR A 186 8.87 4.34 -13.12
C THR A 186 9.50 3.85 -11.82
N LYS A 187 10.79 4.11 -11.61
CA LYS A 187 11.54 3.81 -10.39
C LYS A 187 12.31 5.05 -9.93
N ASP A 188 12.59 5.12 -8.64
CA ASP A 188 13.33 6.20 -7.99
C ASP A 188 12.78 7.60 -8.30
N VAL A 189 11.45 7.70 -8.28
CA VAL A 189 10.75 8.97 -8.53
C VAL A 189 10.82 9.85 -7.29
N GLU A 190 11.11 11.14 -7.45
CA GLU A 190 11.19 12.05 -6.32
C GLU A 190 9.82 12.18 -5.59
N PRO A 191 9.81 12.20 -4.24
CA PRO A 191 8.58 12.24 -3.43
C PRO A 191 7.62 13.41 -3.71
N ASP A 192 8.12 14.52 -4.24
CA ASP A 192 7.35 15.73 -4.57
C ASP A 192 6.92 15.80 -6.05
N THR A 193 7.07 14.69 -6.80
CA THR A 193 6.74 14.65 -8.22
C THR A 193 5.30 15.10 -8.51
N LEU A 194 5.13 15.78 -9.63
CA LEU A 194 3.82 15.92 -10.25
C LEU A 194 3.44 14.62 -10.95
N ILE A 195 2.13 14.40 -11.13
CA ILE A 195 1.59 13.34 -11.96
C ILE A 195 0.91 14.01 -13.14
N VAL A 196 1.45 13.84 -14.34
CA VAL A 196 0.92 14.49 -15.55
C VAL A 196 0.45 13.42 -16.52
N LEU A 197 -0.84 13.45 -16.84
CA LEU A 197 -1.48 12.62 -17.85
C LEU A 197 -1.74 13.45 -19.11
N GLU A 198 -1.35 12.95 -20.26
CA GLU A 198 -1.71 13.50 -21.58
C GLU A 198 -2.72 12.59 -22.24
N PHE A 199 -3.85 13.14 -22.66
CA PHE A 199 -4.88 12.42 -23.38
C PHE A 199 -4.70 12.58 -24.90
N SER A 200 -5.12 11.56 -25.64
CA SER A 200 -4.98 11.47 -27.11
C SER A 200 -5.72 12.56 -27.89
N GLU A 201 -6.68 13.24 -27.26
CA GLU A 201 -7.62 14.16 -27.92
C GLU A 201 -8.17 15.24 -26.99
N LEU A 202 -9.04 16.12 -27.52
CA LEU A 202 -9.75 17.14 -26.75
C LEU A 202 -10.88 16.52 -25.92
N LEU A 203 -11.01 16.98 -24.67
CA LEU A 203 -11.94 16.41 -23.69
C LEU A 203 -12.93 17.44 -23.14
N ALA A 204 -14.04 16.93 -22.61
CA ALA A 204 -14.96 17.74 -21.81
C ALA A 204 -14.30 18.07 -20.46
N MET A 205 -13.80 19.30 -20.30
CA MET A 205 -12.99 19.70 -19.14
C MET A 205 -13.66 19.46 -17.79
N SER A 206 -14.98 19.62 -17.71
CA SER A 206 -15.75 19.34 -16.49
C SER A 206 -15.60 17.88 -16.02
N THR A 207 -15.42 16.94 -16.94
CA THR A 207 -15.18 15.53 -16.64
C THR A 207 -13.73 15.25 -16.24
N VAL A 208 -12.77 16.01 -16.80
CA VAL A 208 -11.34 15.89 -16.50
C VAL A 208 -11.02 16.42 -15.09
N THR A 209 -11.64 17.53 -14.71
CA THR A 209 -11.45 18.16 -13.40
C THR A 209 -12.23 17.47 -12.28
N ASN A 210 -13.13 16.54 -12.60
CA ASN A 210 -13.86 15.77 -11.59
C ASN A 210 -12.87 14.96 -10.72
N PRO A 211 -12.87 15.11 -9.38
CA PRO A 211 -12.00 14.37 -8.48
C PRO A 211 -12.07 12.86 -8.61
N THR A 212 -13.22 12.29 -8.99
CA THR A 212 -13.40 10.83 -9.07
C THR A 212 -12.86 10.22 -10.36
N ALA A 213 -12.61 11.04 -11.38
CA ALA A 213 -12.27 10.57 -12.73
C ALA A 213 -10.85 9.97 -12.83
N VAL A 214 -9.96 10.38 -11.94
CA VAL A 214 -8.62 9.80 -11.78
C VAL A 214 -8.31 9.69 -10.30
N ASP A 215 -8.03 8.48 -9.84
CA ASP A 215 -7.60 8.21 -8.47
C ASP A 215 -6.08 8.01 -8.42
N VAL A 216 -5.46 8.48 -7.34
CA VAL A 216 -4.05 8.23 -7.04
C VAL A 216 -4.00 7.45 -5.74
N TYR A 217 -3.52 6.22 -5.79
CA TYR A 217 -3.32 5.36 -4.63
C TYR A 217 -1.83 5.25 -4.30
N VAL A 218 -1.54 5.12 -3.01
CA VAL A 218 -0.20 4.88 -2.51
C VAL A 218 -0.23 3.67 -1.58
N SER A 219 0.68 2.72 -1.79
CA SER A 219 0.90 1.59 -0.89
C SER A 219 2.36 1.50 -0.43
N MET A 220 2.55 1.16 0.84
CA MET A 220 3.86 0.93 1.44
C MET A 220 3.98 -0.55 1.80
N GLY A 221 5.05 -1.22 1.35
CA GLY A 221 5.41 -2.55 1.85
C GLY A 221 4.37 -3.67 1.73
N GLY A 222 3.39 -3.58 0.80
CA GLY A 222 2.30 -4.58 0.68
C GLY A 222 1.02 -4.21 1.43
N GLY A 223 0.99 -3.08 2.14
CA GLY A 223 -0.20 -2.57 2.83
C GLY A 223 -1.34 -2.15 1.90
N ILE A 224 -2.52 -1.93 2.49
CA ILE A 224 -3.73 -1.52 1.79
C ILE A 224 -3.47 -0.18 1.06
N PRO A 225 -3.73 -0.08 -0.26
CA PRO A 225 -3.57 1.16 -0.99
C PRO A 225 -4.44 2.28 -0.41
N THR A 226 -3.82 3.40 -0.06
CA THR A 226 -4.49 4.58 0.49
C THR A 226 -4.70 5.61 -0.62
N LEU A 227 -5.93 6.15 -0.72
CA LEU A 227 -6.24 7.19 -1.69
C LEU A 227 -5.58 8.52 -1.27
N VAL A 228 -4.78 9.09 -2.16
CA VAL A 228 -4.11 10.38 -1.98
C VAL A 228 -4.89 11.47 -2.70
N GLN A 229 -5.28 12.50 -1.94
CA GLN A 229 -5.93 13.67 -2.50
C GLN A 229 -4.93 14.48 -3.34
N CYS A 230 -5.40 15.03 -4.45
CA CYS A 230 -4.58 15.79 -5.38
C CYS A 230 -5.26 17.11 -5.75
N LYS A 231 -4.47 18.19 -5.82
CA LYS A 231 -4.87 19.40 -6.56
C LYS A 231 -4.79 19.08 -8.05
N ARG A 232 -5.81 19.49 -8.82
CA ARG A 232 -5.98 19.13 -10.24
C ARG A 232 -5.91 20.39 -11.08
N PHE A 233 -5.11 20.36 -12.14
CA PHE A 233 -5.00 21.42 -13.14
C PHE A 233 -5.08 20.79 -14.52
N ALA A 234 -6.04 21.22 -15.32
CA ALA A 234 -6.23 20.68 -16.66
C ALA A 234 -6.08 21.80 -17.69
N GLN A 235 -5.33 21.52 -18.76
CA GLN A 235 -5.05 22.44 -19.85
C GLN A 235 -5.25 21.73 -21.18
N ALA A 236 -6.00 22.34 -22.09
CA ALA A 236 -6.08 21.89 -23.46
C ALA A 236 -5.01 22.59 -24.31
N ASP A 237 -4.39 21.83 -25.20
CA ASP A 237 -3.56 22.34 -26.28
C ASP A 237 -4.40 22.32 -27.58
N PRO A 238 -4.86 23.49 -28.06
CA PRO A 238 -5.69 23.56 -29.26
C PRO A 238 -4.90 23.25 -30.54
N VAL A 239 -3.57 23.37 -30.52
CA VAL A 239 -2.70 23.11 -31.68
C VAL A 239 -2.49 21.61 -31.82
N SER A 240 -2.12 20.93 -30.74
CA SER A 240 -1.95 19.48 -30.75
C SER A 240 -3.26 18.70 -30.63
N GLN A 241 -4.38 19.39 -30.36
CA GLN A 241 -5.69 18.82 -30.04
C GLN A 241 -5.66 17.81 -28.90
N LYS A 242 -4.90 18.08 -27.83
CA LYS A 242 -4.77 17.18 -26.67
C LYS A 242 -5.13 17.89 -25.38
N VAL A 243 -5.43 17.11 -24.34
CA VAL A 243 -5.61 17.62 -22.97
C VAL A 243 -4.54 17.06 -22.06
N GLN A 244 -3.94 17.93 -21.24
CA GLN A 244 -3.05 17.54 -20.16
C GLN A 244 -3.73 17.76 -18.82
N LEU A 245 -3.74 16.72 -17.98
CA LEU A 245 -4.18 16.75 -16.59
C LEU A 245 -2.95 16.63 -15.69
N THR A 246 -2.67 17.68 -14.93
CA THR A 246 -1.65 17.72 -13.88
C THR A 246 -2.31 17.50 -12.53
N LEU A 247 -1.87 16.47 -11.83
CA LEU A 247 -2.25 16.15 -10.45
C LEU A 247 -1.05 16.44 -9.55
N LYS A 248 -1.26 17.27 -8.53
CA LYS A 248 -0.28 17.54 -7.47
C LYS A 248 -0.79 16.92 -6.16
N PRO A 249 -0.15 15.86 -5.65
CA PRO A 249 -0.48 15.30 -4.34
C PRO A 249 -0.52 16.37 -3.25
N THR A 250 -1.48 16.30 -2.33
CA THR A 250 -1.59 17.25 -1.21
C THR A 250 -0.62 16.93 -0.07
N ILE A 251 -0.03 15.74 -0.08
CA ILE A 251 1.01 15.28 0.83
C ILE A 251 2.27 14.94 0.02
N LEU A 252 3.43 14.98 0.66
CA LEU A 252 4.64 14.39 0.09
C LEU A 252 4.44 12.87 -0.02
N LEU A 253 4.79 12.29 -1.17
CA LEU A 253 4.60 10.85 -1.35
C LEU A 253 5.59 10.09 -0.42
N PRO A 254 5.14 9.06 0.32
CA PRO A 254 6.01 8.33 1.24
C PRO A 254 7.22 7.68 0.55
N SER A 255 8.34 7.64 1.26
CA SER A 255 9.57 6.97 0.80
C SER A 255 9.29 5.51 0.44
N ASN A 256 9.92 5.03 -0.63
CA ASN A 256 9.83 3.63 -1.10
C ASN A 256 8.39 3.09 -1.29
N SER A 257 7.43 3.97 -1.56
CA SER A 257 6.05 3.60 -1.82
C SER A 257 5.79 3.28 -3.30
N LEU A 258 4.82 2.41 -3.55
CA LEU A 258 4.27 2.17 -4.88
C LEU A 258 3.08 3.11 -5.07
N VAL A 259 3.13 3.92 -6.12
CA VAL A 259 2.03 4.82 -6.53
C VAL A 259 1.32 4.20 -7.72
N GLU A 260 -0.01 4.19 -7.64
CA GLU A 260 -0.89 3.71 -8.70
C GLU A 260 -1.88 4.81 -9.11
N VAL A 261 -1.86 5.17 -10.39
CA VAL A 261 -2.71 6.20 -10.98
C VAL A 261 -3.75 5.51 -11.84
N ARG A 262 -5.02 5.55 -11.43
CA ARG A 262 -6.13 4.91 -12.12
C ARG A 262 -6.97 5.93 -12.86
N VAL A 263 -6.94 5.91 -14.18
CA VAL A 263 -7.86 6.64 -15.04
C VAL A 263 -9.13 5.81 -15.18
N LYS A 264 -10.27 6.37 -14.75
CA LYS A 264 -11.58 5.73 -14.87
C LYS A 264 -12.27 6.12 -16.16
N GLY A 265 -13.24 5.31 -16.57
CA GLY A 265 -14.13 5.62 -17.70
C GLY A 265 -15.16 6.72 -17.42
N GLU A 266 -14.85 7.71 -16.59
CA GLU A 266 -15.70 8.88 -16.28
C GLU A 266 -15.33 10.10 -17.13
N ILE A 267 -14.07 10.18 -17.56
CA ILE A 267 -13.61 11.21 -18.49
C ILE A 267 -14.32 11.00 -19.83
N ARG A 268 -14.74 12.10 -20.46
CA ARG A 268 -15.44 12.08 -21.74
C ARG A 268 -14.69 12.92 -22.77
N ASP A 269 -14.62 12.44 -24.01
CA ASP A 269 -14.28 13.29 -25.14
C ASP A 269 -15.36 14.38 -25.35
N LEU A 270 -15.18 15.23 -26.34
CA LEU A 270 -16.18 16.25 -26.68
C LEU A 270 -17.46 15.67 -27.31
N ALA A 271 -17.41 14.45 -27.87
CA ALA A 271 -18.54 13.73 -28.46
C ALA A 271 -19.36 12.90 -27.44
N GLY A 272 -18.89 12.78 -26.21
CA GLY A 272 -19.49 12.02 -25.12
C GLY A 272 -19.01 10.57 -24.94
N LYS A 273 -17.96 10.11 -25.63
CA LYS A 273 -17.42 8.76 -25.41
C LYS A 273 -16.54 8.71 -24.16
N PRO A 274 -16.63 7.61 -23.39
CA PRO A 274 -15.78 7.42 -22.21
C PRO A 274 -14.32 7.20 -22.59
N ALA A 275 -13.40 7.77 -21.81
CA ALA A 275 -11.99 7.41 -21.87
C ALA A 275 -11.78 5.93 -21.51
N LYS A 276 -10.76 5.32 -22.09
CA LYS A 276 -10.36 3.96 -21.76
C LYS A 276 -9.84 3.89 -20.33
N ALA A 277 -10.33 2.93 -19.55
CA ALA A 277 -9.81 2.70 -18.20
C ALA A 277 -8.34 2.24 -18.29
N GLN A 278 -7.45 2.92 -17.58
CA GLN A 278 -6.01 2.68 -17.62
C GLN A 278 -5.40 2.83 -16.24
N THR A 279 -4.38 2.03 -15.94
CA THR A 279 -3.64 2.10 -14.69
C THR A 279 -2.17 2.29 -14.98
N PHE A 280 -1.55 3.28 -14.34
CA PHE A 280 -0.12 3.54 -14.41
C PHE A 280 0.51 3.37 -13.03
N THR A 281 1.73 2.86 -12.97
CA THR A 281 2.44 2.65 -11.71
C THR A 281 3.85 3.21 -11.74
N PHE A 282 4.30 3.72 -10.60
CA PHE A 282 5.70 4.08 -10.38
C PHE A 282 6.07 3.94 -8.90
N ARG A 283 7.37 3.80 -8.63
CA ARG A 283 7.91 3.69 -7.27
C ARG A 283 8.64 4.97 -6.87
N VAL A 284 8.30 5.49 -5.70
CA VAL A 284 8.97 6.64 -5.08
C VAL A 284 10.35 6.20 -4.61
N LYS A 285 11.33 7.07 -4.81
CA LYS A 285 12.70 6.91 -4.36
C LYS A 285 12.74 6.61 -2.87
N ASP A 286 13.59 5.66 -2.49
CA ASP A 286 13.89 5.44 -1.09
C ASP A 286 14.77 6.59 -0.59
N MET A 287 14.18 7.46 0.22
CA MET A 287 14.85 8.56 0.91
C MET A 287 15.37 8.13 2.30
N GLY A 288 15.23 6.86 2.67
CA GLY A 288 15.39 6.37 4.03
C GLY A 288 14.24 6.80 4.93
N ALA A 289 14.31 6.44 6.21
CA ALA A 289 13.40 6.96 7.23
C ALA A 289 13.70 8.45 7.44
N ALA A 290 12.87 9.34 6.88
CA ALA A 290 12.94 10.76 7.22
C ALA A 290 12.55 10.95 8.70
N MET A 291 13.35 11.72 9.45
CA MET A 291 12.95 12.14 10.79
C MET A 291 11.68 12.98 10.67
N VAL A 292 10.59 12.52 11.29
CA VAL A 292 9.38 13.31 11.48
C VAL A 292 9.53 14.08 12.77
N GLU A 293 9.42 15.41 12.69
CA GLU A 293 9.34 16.25 13.89
C GLU A 293 7.90 16.17 14.42
N MET A 294 7.71 15.45 15.53
CA MET A 294 6.45 15.47 16.28
C MET A 294 6.59 16.45 17.44
N ALA A 295 5.72 17.46 17.47
CA ALA A 295 5.62 18.39 18.60
C ALA A 295 4.63 17.85 19.63
N GLU A 296 5.15 17.18 20.67
CA GLU A 296 4.42 16.69 21.84
C GLU A 296 5.02 17.37 23.07
N ASP A 297 4.19 17.98 23.92
CA ASP A 297 4.69 18.73 25.09
C ASP A 297 4.84 17.87 26.35
N PHE A 298 4.39 16.62 26.27
CA PHE A 298 4.40 15.60 27.33
C PHE A 298 3.86 16.12 28.67
N LYS A 299 3.02 17.17 28.70
CA LYS A 299 2.51 17.76 29.95
C LYS A 299 1.55 16.82 30.67
N ASN A 300 0.83 16.01 29.93
CA ASN A 300 -0.16 15.06 30.43
C ASN A 300 -0.09 13.74 29.64
N THR A 301 -0.87 12.76 30.07
CA THR A 301 -0.94 11.44 29.45
C THR A 301 -2.08 11.32 28.43
N ASN A 302 -2.62 12.44 27.91
CA ASN A 302 -3.79 12.38 27.02
C ASN A 302 -3.47 11.78 25.64
N MET A 303 -2.24 11.97 25.17
CA MET A 303 -1.75 11.39 23.92
C MET A 303 -0.99 10.06 24.14
N LEU A 304 -0.90 9.59 25.40
CA LEU A 304 -0.29 8.30 25.70
C LEU A 304 -1.25 7.20 25.24
N ASP A 305 -0.76 6.32 24.36
CA ASP A 305 -1.36 5.01 24.14
C ASP A 305 -0.78 4.03 25.18
N PRO A 306 -1.51 3.72 26.27
CA PRO A 306 -1.01 2.84 27.33
C PRO A 306 -0.89 1.38 26.85
N ASP A 307 -1.60 1.00 25.79
CA ASP A 307 -1.57 -0.34 25.26
C ASP A 307 -0.39 -0.54 24.30
N ALA A 308 0.18 0.54 23.74
CA ALA A 308 1.34 0.51 22.85
C ALA A 308 2.65 1.04 23.49
N SER A 309 2.59 1.58 24.71
CA SER A 309 3.73 2.29 25.31
C SER A 309 3.95 1.98 26.79
N GLY A 310 5.18 1.60 27.12
CA GLY A 310 5.67 1.42 28.49
C GLY A 310 6.42 2.64 29.01
N ALA A 311 6.54 3.68 28.18
CA ALA A 311 7.22 4.91 28.55
C ALA A 311 6.45 5.66 29.64
N LYS A 312 7.17 6.32 30.53
CA LYS A 312 6.55 7.23 31.50
C LYS A 312 6.38 8.59 30.85
N TRP A 313 5.13 9.00 30.72
CA TRP A 313 4.71 10.29 30.16
C TRP A 313 4.23 11.22 31.28
N GLY A 314 4.52 12.52 31.15
CA GLY A 314 4.27 13.53 32.19
C GLY A 314 5.46 13.74 33.12
N PRO A 315 5.57 14.85 33.87
CA PRO A 315 5.11 16.22 33.65
C PRO A 315 6.11 17.02 32.77
N SER A 316 5.84 17.09 31.46
CA SER A 316 6.77 17.59 30.43
C SER A 316 8.05 16.77 30.27
N ASN A 317 7.98 15.49 30.61
CA ASN A 317 9.07 14.55 30.41
C ASN A 317 8.55 13.29 29.71
N LEU A 318 9.36 12.78 28.80
CA LEU A 318 9.24 11.44 28.24
C LEU A 318 10.47 10.66 28.69
N SER A 319 10.25 9.63 29.50
CA SER A 319 11.33 8.70 29.87
C SER A 319 11.00 7.27 29.43
N PRO A 320 11.99 6.49 28.99
CA PRO A 320 11.79 5.09 28.67
C PRO A 320 11.16 4.32 29.84
N GLY A 321 10.35 3.31 29.52
CA GLY A 321 9.88 2.36 30.50
C GLY A 321 11.06 1.63 31.16
N ALA A 322 10.90 1.22 32.42
CA ALA A 322 11.94 0.45 33.10
C ALA A 322 12.15 -0.96 32.48
N VAL A 323 11.15 -1.44 31.74
CA VAL A 323 11.10 -2.74 31.07
C VAL A 323 10.38 -2.59 29.73
N GLY A 324 10.59 -3.54 28.83
CA GLY A 324 10.02 -3.52 27.49
C GLY A 324 11.06 -3.23 26.41
N GLY A 325 10.88 -3.80 25.22
CA GLY A 325 11.80 -3.64 24.10
C GLY A 325 11.52 -2.37 23.30
N SER A 326 12.14 -2.25 22.14
CA SER A 326 11.87 -1.15 21.18
C SER A 326 10.46 -1.21 20.59
N GLY A 327 9.86 -2.41 20.53
CA GLY A 327 8.64 -2.68 19.78
C GLY A 327 8.83 -2.74 18.28
N ILE A 328 10.08 -2.84 17.79
CA ILE A 328 10.42 -2.77 16.37
C ILE A 328 9.68 -3.82 15.50
N LEU A 329 9.27 -4.94 16.09
CA LEU A 329 8.51 -5.98 15.40
C LEU A 329 7.00 -5.67 15.28
N GLY A 330 6.54 -4.53 15.78
CA GLY A 330 5.13 -4.13 15.80
C GLY A 330 4.26 -5.02 16.70
N PRO A 331 2.92 -4.95 16.54
CA PRO A 331 1.98 -5.80 17.24
C PRO A 331 2.14 -7.27 16.83
N PHE A 332 2.10 -8.19 17.80
CA PHE A 332 2.11 -9.61 17.50
C PHE A 332 0.89 -10.02 16.68
N ASP A 333 1.14 -10.64 15.52
CA ASP A 333 0.13 -11.32 14.72
C ASP A 333 0.62 -12.72 14.37
N LYS A 334 -0.29 -13.70 14.41
CA LYS A 334 0.05 -15.11 14.11
C LYS A 334 0.58 -15.33 12.70
N ASN A 335 0.37 -14.39 11.77
CA ASN A 335 0.79 -14.46 10.37
C ASN A 335 2.03 -13.60 10.07
N MET A 336 2.66 -12.97 11.07
CA MET A 336 3.74 -12.01 10.85
C MET A 336 5.06 -12.66 10.41
N PHE A 337 5.23 -13.96 10.64
CA PHE A 337 6.47 -14.69 10.34
C PHE A 337 6.47 -15.25 8.92
N VAL A 338 7.61 -15.16 8.22
CA VAL A 338 7.77 -15.68 6.87
C VAL A 338 7.87 -17.21 6.91
N GLY A 339 6.99 -17.89 6.16
CA GLY A 339 7.01 -19.35 6.01
C GLY A 339 6.52 -20.12 7.23
N VAL A 340 5.87 -19.46 8.18
CA VAL A 340 5.34 -20.08 9.40
C VAL A 340 3.86 -19.74 9.52
N ASP A 341 3.02 -20.76 9.38
CA ASP A 341 1.58 -20.68 9.60
C ASP A 341 1.17 -21.55 10.80
N PRO A 342 0.20 -21.14 11.63
CA PRO A 342 -0.32 -21.97 12.70
C PRO A 342 -0.92 -23.28 12.19
N LYS A 343 -0.41 -24.43 12.66
CA LYS A 343 -0.94 -25.77 12.33
C LYS A 343 -1.60 -26.38 13.56
N GLY A 344 -2.89 -26.68 13.48
CA GLY A 344 -3.64 -27.21 14.63
C GLY A 344 -3.67 -26.27 15.84
N GLY A 345 -3.63 -24.95 15.60
CA GLY A 345 -3.53 -23.94 16.66
C GLY A 345 -2.14 -23.76 17.23
N ILE A 346 -1.10 -24.39 16.65
CA ILE A 346 0.28 -24.27 17.11
C ILE A 346 1.09 -23.44 16.10
N LEU A 347 1.63 -22.32 16.56
CA LEU A 347 2.57 -21.47 15.83
C LEU A 347 3.99 -21.80 16.30
N GLU A 348 4.80 -22.43 15.45
CA GLU A 348 6.16 -22.84 15.78
C GLU A 348 7.19 -21.82 15.31
N ILE A 349 7.92 -21.21 16.24
CA ILE A 349 8.86 -20.12 15.97
C ILE A 349 10.29 -20.62 16.21
N ASN A 350 11.16 -20.49 15.20
CA ASN A 350 12.57 -20.81 15.31
C ASN A 350 13.34 -19.65 15.99
N THR A 351 14.00 -19.90 17.11
CA THR A 351 14.77 -18.90 17.86
C THR A 351 16.19 -18.69 17.33
N ASP A 352 16.67 -19.58 16.44
CA ASP A 352 17.98 -19.44 15.80
C ASP A 352 17.94 -18.53 14.56
N SER A 353 16.82 -18.53 13.84
CA SER A 353 16.59 -17.64 12.71
C SER A 353 15.11 -17.65 12.30
N ILE A 354 14.45 -16.51 12.43
CA ILE A 354 13.09 -16.30 11.90
C ILE A 354 12.92 -14.88 11.37
N THR A 355 12.31 -14.74 10.19
CA THR A 355 12.06 -13.43 9.57
C THR A 355 10.62 -12.98 9.80
N VAL A 356 10.46 -11.76 10.30
CA VAL A 356 9.19 -11.03 10.38
C VAL A 356 8.99 -10.25 9.08
N LYS A 357 7.80 -10.32 8.50
CA LYS A 357 7.42 -9.58 7.28
C LYS A 357 7.42 -8.08 7.54
N GLY A 358 7.91 -7.29 6.57
CA GLY A 358 8.09 -5.84 6.74
C GLY A 358 6.82 -5.07 7.07
N GLU A 359 5.67 -5.52 6.53
CA GLU A 359 4.34 -4.96 6.79
C GLU A 359 3.87 -5.03 8.26
N TYR A 360 4.50 -5.87 9.08
CA TYR A 360 4.23 -5.96 10.52
C TYR A 360 5.25 -5.20 11.38
N THR A 361 6.35 -4.71 10.79
CA THR A 361 7.40 -4.01 11.55
C THR A 361 7.18 -2.51 11.55
N LEU A 362 7.66 -1.82 12.60
CA LEU A 362 7.63 -0.36 12.65
C LEU A 362 8.54 0.31 11.60
N THR A 363 9.46 -0.45 11.01
CA THR A 363 10.37 0.05 9.96
C THR A 363 9.79 -0.08 8.54
N GLY A 364 8.72 -0.85 8.37
CA GLY A 364 8.21 -1.27 7.06
C GLY A 364 9.13 -2.25 6.30
N GLN A 365 10.25 -2.69 6.89
CA GLN A 365 11.22 -3.60 6.30
C GLN A 365 11.24 -4.95 7.02
N PRO A 366 11.47 -6.08 6.33
CA PRO A 366 11.59 -7.37 6.99
C PRO A 366 12.73 -7.39 8.02
N ILE A 367 12.52 -8.01 9.17
CA ILE A 367 13.52 -8.13 10.25
C ILE A 367 13.73 -9.61 10.58
N THR A 368 14.99 -10.05 10.56
CA THR A 368 15.37 -11.41 10.98
C THR A 368 15.86 -11.42 12.42
N VAL A 369 15.17 -12.19 13.27
CA VAL A 369 15.57 -12.45 14.66
C VAL A 369 16.48 -13.68 14.68
N THR A 370 17.70 -13.54 15.20
CA THR A 370 18.74 -14.61 15.20
C THR A 370 19.30 -14.93 16.59
N ASP A 371 18.91 -14.16 17.60
CA ASP A 371 19.39 -14.25 18.99
C ASP A 371 18.28 -14.69 19.96
N GLY A 372 17.12 -15.07 19.43
CA GLY A 372 15.92 -15.38 20.19
C GLY A 372 15.27 -14.18 20.88
N VAL A 373 15.66 -12.93 20.59
CA VAL A 373 15.09 -11.73 21.22
C VAL A 373 13.98 -11.11 20.36
N PHE A 374 12.75 -11.23 20.81
CA PHE A 374 11.56 -10.71 20.15
C PHE A 374 11.08 -9.44 20.83
N GLN A 375 11.04 -8.31 20.09
CA GLN A 375 10.69 -6.99 20.63
C GLN A 375 9.38 -6.48 20.01
N PHE A 376 8.26 -6.73 20.69
CA PHE A 376 6.91 -6.40 20.21
C PHE A 376 6.40 -5.07 20.79
N GLU A 377 5.57 -4.41 19.99
CA GLU A 377 4.76 -3.28 20.45
C GLU A 377 3.71 -3.76 21.45
N THR A 378 2.87 -4.70 21.01
CA THR A 378 1.89 -5.43 21.82
C THR A 378 2.05 -6.93 21.60
N PHE A 379 1.78 -7.74 22.63
CA PHE A 379 1.91 -9.19 22.56
C PHE A 379 0.68 -9.87 23.15
N ILE A 380 -0.30 -10.16 22.29
CA ILE A 380 -1.57 -10.77 22.67
C ILE A 380 -1.64 -12.18 22.08
N VAL A 381 -1.58 -13.21 22.92
CA VAL A 381 -1.74 -14.60 22.51
C VAL A 381 -3.20 -15.01 22.74
N PRO A 382 -4.04 -15.11 21.69
CA PRO A 382 -5.45 -15.41 21.87
C PRO A 382 -5.68 -16.84 22.37
N LYS A 383 -6.84 -17.06 22.99
CA LYS A 383 -7.30 -18.38 23.40
C LYS A 383 -7.29 -19.35 22.22
N GLY A 384 -6.75 -20.55 22.44
CA GLY A 384 -6.64 -21.59 21.40
C GLY A 384 -5.39 -21.51 20.53
N LEU A 385 -4.56 -20.45 20.66
CA LEU A 385 -3.24 -20.40 20.06
C LEU A 385 -2.18 -20.89 21.04
N THR A 386 -1.29 -21.76 20.57
CA THR A 386 -0.06 -22.19 21.27
C THR A 386 1.14 -21.68 20.49
N ILE A 387 1.96 -20.83 21.11
CA ILE A 387 3.24 -20.42 20.54
C ILE A 387 4.30 -21.39 21.04
N ARG A 388 4.98 -22.08 20.14
CA ARG A 388 6.05 -23.02 20.47
C ARG A 388 7.38 -22.49 19.95
N PHE A 389 8.28 -22.15 20.85
CA PHE A 389 9.65 -21.78 20.51
C PHE A 389 10.53 -23.03 20.40
N LYS A 390 11.33 -23.10 19.33
CA LYS A 390 12.36 -24.11 19.11
C LYS A 390 13.66 -23.46 18.66
N GLY A 391 14.79 -23.96 19.14
CA GLY A 391 16.11 -23.52 18.71
C GLY A 391 17.11 -23.55 19.85
N SER A 392 18.36 -23.23 19.54
CA SER A 392 19.45 -23.16 20.51
C SER A 392 19.39 -21.91 21.39
N ASN A 393 18.80 -20.82 20.89
CA ASN A 393 18.62 -19.59 21.64
C ASN A 393 17.38 -19.65 22.56
N VAL A 394 17.53 -19.23 23.81
CA VAL A 394 16.41 -19.08 24.75
C VAL A 394 15.55 -17.89 24.30
N PRO A 395 14.23 -18.08 24.04
CA PRO A 395 13.38 -16.98 23.60
C PRO A 395 13.25 -15.92 24.70
N LYS A 396 13.48 -14.66 24.35
CA LYS A 396 13.23 -13.48 25.18
C LYS A 396 12.14 -12.64 24.53
N ILE A 397 10.99 -12.51 25.18
CA ILE A 397 9.86 -11.71 24.68
C ILE A 397 9.85 -10.39 25.44
N LEU A 398 10.15 -9.30 24.74
CA LEU A 398 10.16 -7.95 25.26
C LEU A 398 8.98 -7.19 24.65
N VAL A 399 8.11 -6.64 25.49
CA VAL A 399 6.88 -5.97 25.05
C VAL A 399 6.89 -4.57 25.64
N ARG A 400 6.79 -3.53 24.79
CA ARG A 400 6.71 -2.15 25.29
C ARG A 400 5.33 -1.81 25.82
N GLY A 401 4.26 -2.30 25.19
CA GLY A 401 2.88 -2.05 25.58
C GLY A 401 2.23 -3.24 26.31
N LEU A 402 1.02 -3.60 25.90
CA LEU A 402 0.21 -4.66 26.50
C LEU A 402 0.78 -6.05 26.17
N ALA A 403 1.02 -6.84 27.22
CA ALA A 403 1.28 -8.27 27.13
C ALA A 403 0.13 -9.05 27.76
N GLN A 404 -0.59 -9.83 26.95
CA GLN A 404 -1.74 -10.64 27.36
C GLN A 404 -1.61 -12.05 26.79
N ILE A 405 -1.80 -13.08 27.63
CA ILE A 405 -1.64 -14.48 27.22
C ILE A 405 -2.90 -15.24 27.64
N ASP A 406 -3.85 -15.35 26.70
CA ASP A 406 -5.06 -16.17 26.86
C ASP A 406 -4.88 -17.58 26.27
N GLY A 407 -3.84 -17.77 25.46
CA GLY A 407 -3.41 -19.03 24.87
C GLY A 407 -2.35 -19.76 25.69
N LYS A 408 -1.38 -20.38 25.00
CA LYS A 408 -0.26 -21.10 25.61
C LYS A 408 1.07 -20.68 25.00
N ILE A 409 2.13 -20.71 25.81
CA ILE A 409 3.51 -20.56 25.37
C ILE A 409 4.28 -21.82 25.79
N GLU A 410 4.92 -22.46 24.83
CA GLU A 410 5.77 -23.63 25.01
C GLU A 410 7.21 -23.26 24.63
N VAL A 411 8.16 -23.59 25.50
CA VAL A 411 9.58 -23.41 25.24
C VAL A 411 10.24 -24.77 25.35
N ASN A 412 10.57 -25.37 24.21
CA ASN A 412 11.30 -26.64 24.20
C ASN A 412 12.78 -26.33 24.05
N GLY A 413 13.50 -26.29 25.17
CA GLY A 413 14.96 -26.32 25.16
C GLY A 413 15.47 -27.65 24.61
N GLY A 414 16.71 -27.66 24.10
CA GLY A 414 17.39 -28.91 23.77
C GLY A 414 17.43 -29.86 24.97
N ASN A 415 17.57 -31.16 24.71
CA ASN A 415 17.73 -32.16 25.78
C ASN A 415 18.84 -31.72 26.74
N ALA A 416 18.60 -31.86 28.04
CA ALA A 416 19.67 -31.69 29.02
C ALA A 416 20.85 -32.60 28.63
N PRO A 417 22.12 -32.16 28.84
CA PRO A 417 23.27 -33.01 28.59
C PRO A 417 23.08 -34.37 29.27
N VAL A 418 23.47 -35.45 28.60
CA VAL A 418 23.38 -36.80 29.16
C VAL A 418 24.10 -36.81 30.50
N GLN A 419 23.35 -36.96 31.58
CA GLN A 419 23.94 -37.09 32.91
C GLN A 419 24.57 -38.48 33.01
N ASN A 420 25.89 -38.53 33.24
CA ASN A 420 26.54 -39.78 33.62
C ASN A 420 26.12 -40.12 35.06
N GLY A 421 25.19 -41.07 35.21
CA GLY A 421 24.65 -41.52 36.50
C GLY A 421 25.70 -42.11 37.46
N MET A 422 26.96 -42.26 37.05
CA MET A 422 28.05 -42.71 37.92
C MET A 422 28.69 -41.60 38.76
N SER A 423 28.46 -40.32 38.44
CA SER A 423 28.96 -39.20 39.25
C SER A 423 27.86 -38.70 40.18
N VAL A 424 27.84 -39.19 41.43
CA VAL A 424 26.92 -38.74 42.48
C VAL A 424 27.40 -37.39 43.02
N ILE A 425 27.29 -36.34 42.20
CA ILE A 425 27.42 -34.96 42.65
C ILE A 425 26.06 -34.56 43.19
N PRO A 426 25.94 -34.07 44.44
CA PRO A 426 24.68 -33.51 44.93
C PRO A 426 24.18 -32.49 43.91
N GLY A 427 22.93 -32.61 43.47
CA GLY A 427 22.32 -31.63 42.57
C GLY A 427 22.43 -30.26 43.23
N ARG A 428 23.34 -29.41 42.75
CA ARG A 428 23.41 -28.02 43.20
C ARG A 428 22.12 -27.36 42.75
N GLY A 429 21.40 -26.75 43.68
CA GLY A 429 20.30 -25.87 43.33
C GLY A 429 20.79 -24.79 42.37
N GLY A 430 19.95 -24.37 41.42
CA GLY A 430 20.29 -23.28 40.51
C GLY A 430 20.73 -22.04 41.27
N LEU A 431 21.76 -21.36 40.73
CA LEU A 431 22.31 -20.13 41.30
C LEU A 431 21.22 -19.05 41.42
N SER A 432 21.29 -18.21 42.46
CA SER A 432 20.43 -17.04 42.59
C SER A 432 20.73 -16.03 41.48
N ASN A 433 19.70 -15.52 40.83
CA ASN A 433 19.78 -14.36 39.93
C ASN A 433 18.91 -13.21 40.49
N CYS A 434 18.96 -12.04 39.84
CA CYS A 434 18.26 -10.83 40.25
C CYS A 434 16.78 -11.09 40.61
N GLY A 435 16.43 -10.92 41.89
CA GLY A 435 15.05 -11.08 42.40
C GLY A 435 14.62 -12.52 42.72
N GLY A 436 15.49 -13.52 42.51
CA GLY A 436 15.25 -14.92 42.87
C GLY A 436 16.20 -15.41 43.97
N GLY A 437 15.69 -16.19 44.92
CA GLY A 437 16.52 -16.90 45.89
C GLY A 437 17.34 -18.00 45.21
N ALA A 438 18.46 -18.42 45.80
CA ALA A 438 19.15 -19.60 45.31
C ALA A 438 18.27 -20.84 45.56
N GLY A 439 18.35 -21.82 44.66
CA GLY A 439 17.67 -23.11 44.86
C GLY A 439 18.33 -23.90 46.00
N GLY A 440 17.55 -24.66 46.75
CA GLY A 440 18.09 -25.65 47.70
C GLY A 440 18.76 -26.80 46.97
N THR A 441 19.67 -27.51 47.63
CA THR A 441 20.33 -28.69 47.06
C THR A 441 19.41 -29.91 47.14
N GLY A 442 19.66 -30.90 46.27
CA GLY A 442 19.12 -32.25 46.48
C GLY A 442 19.64 -32.86 47.80
N ALA A 443 18.94 -33.91 48.26
CA ALA A 443 19.32 -34.69 49.43
C ALA A 443 20.79 -35.14 49.36
N LEU A 444 21.49 -35.07 50.49
CA LEU A 444 22.85 -35.53 50.64
C LEU A 444 22.85 -37.03 50.99
N LYS A 445 23.94 -37.74 50.68
CA LYS A 445 24.11 -39.18 50.99
C LYS A 445 23.86 -39.53 52.47
N LYS A 446 24.02 -38.56 53.37
CA LYS A 446 23.77 -38.69 54.82
C LYS A 446 23.03 -37.47 55.38
N GLY A 447 21.96 -37.03 54.73
CA GLY A 447 21.12 -35.96 55.30
C GLY A 447 20.23 -35.27 54.28
N ASN A 448 19.37 -34.39 54.78
CA ASN A 448 18.55 -33.53 53.94
C ASN A 448 19.43 -32.61 53.09
N GLY A 449 18.92 -32.20 51.94
CA GLY A 449 19.51 -31.13 51.14
C GLY A 449 19.54 -29.83 51.92
N GLN A 450 20.43 -28.93 51.55
CA GLN A 450 20.52 -27.60 52.14
C GLN A 450 19.46 -26.69 51.54
N ASP A 451 18.81 -25.87 52.36
CA ASP A 451 18.00 -24.75 51.88
C ASP A 451 18.87 -23.77 51.09
N GLY A 452 18.32 -23.19 50.04
CA GLY A 452 18.94 -22.11 49.29
C GLY A 452 18.85 -20.77 50.03
N ALA A 453 19.39 -19.72 49.42
CA ALA A 453 19.37 -18.38 49.98
C ALA A 453 18.06 -17.65 49.59
N PRO A 454 17.41 -16.90 50.50
CA PRO A 454 16.24 -16.10 50.17
C PRO A 454 16.58 -14.91 49.25
N VAL A 455 15.58 -14.37 48.57
CA VAL A 455 15.68 -13.15 47.76
C VAL A 455 16.12 -11.97 48.64
N ALA A 456 17.24 -11.34 48.26
CA ALA A 456 17.66 -10.07 48.84
C ALA A 456 16.90 -8.92 48.18
N PHE A 457 15.89 -8.39 48.88
CA PHE A 457 15.22 -7.15 48.45
C PHE A 457 16.07 -5.92 48.84
N PRO A 458 16.08 -4.83 48.04
CA PRO A 458 16.71 -3.58 48.43
C PRO A 458 16.05 -2.97 49.67
N LYS A 459 16.84 -2.31 50.53
CA LYS A 459 16.35 -1.54 51.69
C LYS A 459 15.41 -0.43 51.18
N GLY A 460 14.16 -0.43 51.65
CA GLY A 460 13.09 0.46 51.16
C GLY A 460 12.02 -0.23 50.29
N SER A 461 12.24 -1.48 49.86
CA SER A 461 11.18 -2.30 49.26
C SER A 461 10.11 -2.64 50.31
N PRO A 462 8.80 -2.63 49.97
CA PRO A 462 7.74 -3.13 50.86
C PRO A 462 7.92 -4.59 51.29
N ARG A 463 8.77 -5.35 50.57
CA ARG A 463 9.08 -6.76 50.87
C ARG A 463 10.43 -6.96 51.55
N TYR A 464 11.19 -5.90 51.80
CA TYR A 464 12.43 -5.97 52.59
C TYR A 464 12.14 -6.60 53.97
N ASN A 465 12.79 -7.73 54.27
CA ASN A 465 12.57 -8.54 55.49
C ASN A 465 11.15 -9.12 55.70
N SER A 466 10.28 -9.10 54.70
CA SER A 466 8.95 -9.72 54.81
C SER A 466 9.02 -11.24 54.97
N ALA A 467 7.98 -11.85 55.55
CA ALA A 467 7.86 -13.31 55.62
C ALA A 467 7.92 -13.96 54.23
N ALA A 468 7.33 -13.30 53.22
CA ALA A 468 7.39 -13.73 51.82
C ALA A 468 8.83 -13.71 51.26
N ALA A 469 9.65 -12.74 51.64
CA ALA A 469 11.06 -12.70 51.25
C ALA A 469 11.85 -13.86 51.86
N LYS A 470 11.63 -14.19 53.13
CA LYS A 470 12.28 -15.33 53.79
C LYS A 470 11.84 -16.68 53.23
N ALA A 471 10.58 -16.77 52.78
CA ALA A 471 10.01 -17.98 52.19
C ALA A 471 10.43 -18.24 50.73
N SER A 472 11.17 -17.32 50.10
CA SER A 472 11.63 -17.44 48.71
C SER A 472 12.91 -18.27 48.51
N ALA A 473 13.54 -18.71 49.62
CA ALA A 473 14.62 -19.69 49.57
C ALA A 473 14.07 -21.03 49.11
N GLY A 474 14.65 -21.62 48.03
CA GLY A 474 14.30 -22.98 47.64
C GLY A 474 14.66 -23.95 48.77
N LYS A 475 13.74 -24.80 49.20
CA LYS A 475 14.01 -25.73 50.31
C LYS A 475 14.85 -26.91 49.86
N GLY A 476 15.74 -27.41 50.70
CA GLY A 476 16.46 -28.65 50.44
C GLY A 476 15.52 -29.87 50.50
N SER A 477 15.75 -30.91 49.69
CA SER A 477 14.91 -32.11 49.76
C SER A 477 15.25 -32.98 50.98
N PRO A 478 14.26 -33.53 51.70
CA PRO A 478 14.54 -34.47 52.79
C PRO A 478 15.21 -35.73 52.25
N VAL A 479 16.07 -36.40 53.02
CA VAL A 479 16.64 -37.68 52.58
C VAL A 479 15.50 -38.71 52.44
N PHE A 480 15.46 -39.44 51.32
CA PHE A 480 14.46 -40.48 51.08
C PHE A 480 15.12 -41.74 50.52
N PRO A 481 14.79 -42.92 51.07
CA PRO A 481 14.09 -43.14 52.35
C PRO A 481 14.85 -42.54 53.54
N ALA A 482 14.12 -42.17 54.61
CA ALA A 482 14.66 -41.47 55.78
C ALA A 482 15.79 -42.23 56.50
N THR A 483 15.86 -43.54 56.30
CA THR A 483 16.94 -44.42 56.73
C THR A 483 17.69 -44.97 55.51
N PRO A 484 19.01 -44.72 55.38
CA PRO A 484 19.82 -45.18 54.25
C PRO A 484 19.84 -46.71 54.07
N SER A 485 19.49 -47.48 55.11
CA SER A 485 19.37 -48.94 55.06
C SER A 485 18.16 -49.44 54.26
N GLN A 486 17.22 -48.55 53.90
CA GLN A 486 16.05 -48.86 53.08
C GLN A 486 16.23 -48.54 51.59
N VAL A 487 17.41 -48.05 51.18
CA VAL A 487 17.73 -47.90 49.76
C VAL A 487 18.03 -49.27 49.17
N SER A 488 17.02 -49.95 48.64
CA SER A 488 17.24 -51.14 47.82
C SER A 488 17.82 -50.69 46.47
N TYR A 489 19.11 -50.97 46.25
CA TYR A 489 19.69 -50.91 44.92
C TYR A 489 19.14 -52.10 44.11
N ASN A 490 18.00 -51.92 43.46
CA ASN A 490 17.52 -52.88 42.47
C ASN A 490 18.35 -52.73 41.19
N GLY A 491 19.49 -53.41 41.15
CA GLY A 491 20.36 -53.46 39.99
C GLY A 491 19.78 -54.36 38.90
N PHE A 492 19.20 -53.76 37.86
CA PHE A 492 19.09 -54.40 36.56
C PHE A 492 19.86 -53.57 35.52
N GLY A 493 21.02 -54.10 35.11
CA GLY A 493 21.60 -53.80 33.80
C GLY A 493 22.19 -52.41 33.54
N GLY A 494 22.58 -51.62 34.54
CA GLY A 494 23.39 -50.41 34.32
C GLY A 494 22.62 -49.13 33.90
N TRP A 495 21.29 -49.15 34.02
CA TRP A 495 20.41 -47.98 33.83
C TRP A 495 19.38 -48.10 34.97
N VAL A 496 19.38 -47.36 36.09
CA VAL A 496 18.98 -45.95 36.29
C VAL A 496 19.43 -45.47 37.71
N SER A 497 19.31 -44.16 37.92
CA SER A 497 19.52 -43.32 39.12
C SER A 497 19.28 -43.95 40.50
N ALA A 498 20.22 -43.70 41.41
CA ALA A 498 19.97 -43.75 42.85
C ALA A 498 18.68 -42.97 43.17
N GLN A 499 17.82 -43.52 44.04
CA GLN A 499 16.70 -42.81 44.64
C GLN A 499 17.25 -41.63 45.46
N VAL A 500 17.49 -40.50 44.80
CA VAL A 500 17.62 -39.20 45.45
C VAL A 500 16.21 -38.67 45.59
N ALA A 501 15.84 -38.31 46.82
CA ALA A 501 14.58 -37.64 47.10
C ALA A 501 14.34 -36.55 46.06
N ALA A 502 13.17 -36.57 45.41
CA ALA A 502 12.73 -35.58 44.45
C ALA A 502 13.21 -34.20 44.92
N GLY A 503 13.98 -33.53 44.05
CA GLY A 503 14.68 -32.29 44.37
C GLY A 503 13.80 -31.29 45.10
N GLY A 504 14.43 -30.45 45.91
CA GLY A 504 13.79 -29.44 46.75
C GLY A 504 12.56 -28.84 46.07
N SER A 505 11.38 -29.00 46.69
CA SER A 505 10.15 -28.43 46.16
C SER A 505 10.37 -26.94 45.98
N GLY A 506 10.23 -26.48 44.75
CA GLY A 506 10.29 -25.07 44.41
C GLY A 506 9.40 -24.24 45.35
N GLY A 507 9.98 -23.20 45.94
CA GLY A 507 9.25 -22.29 46.81
C GLY A 507 8.20 -21.48 46.04
N SER A 508 6.95 -21.71 46.42
CA SER A 508 5.99 -20.64 46.71
C SER A 508 4.84 -21.24 47.53
N ASN A 509 4.71 -20.82 48.79
CA ASN A 509 3.58 -21.09 49.69
C ASN A 509 3.33 -22.54 50.15
N PHE A 510 4.36 -23.39 50.24
CA PHE A 510 4.21 -24.68 50.91
C PHE A 510 4.60 -24.58 52.39
N THR A 511 3.80 -25.19 53.27
CA THR A 511 4.18 -25.43 54.66
C THR A 511 5.35 -26.42 54.71
N GLN A 512 6.21 -26.28 55.72
CA GLN A 512 7.33 -27.19 55.98
C GLN A 512 6.85 -28.65 55.99
N GLY A 513 7.44 -29.50 55.15
CA GLY A 513 7.09 -30.93 55.05
C GLY A 513 6.30 -31.35 53.81
N THR A 514 6.02 -30.42 52.87
CA THR A 514 5.32 -30.77 51.62
C THR A 514 6.30 -31.44 50.64
N LYS A 515 5.93 -32.62 50.11
CA LYS A 515 6.82 -33.51 49.35
C LYS A 515 6.89 -33.09 47.87
N GLY A 516 8.08 -33.17 47.25
CA GLY A 516 8.28 -32.88 45.83
C GLY A 516 7.71 -33.95 44.89
N TYR A 517 7.41 -33.58 43.64
CA TYR A 517 6.89 -34.49 42.62
C TYR A 517 8.02 -35.15 41.82
N GLY A 518 7.89 -36.45 41.54
CA GLY A 518 8.69 -37.16 40.53
C GLY A 518 7.78 -37.67 39.42
N THR A 519 8.11 -37.38 38.16
CA THR A 519 7.45 -38.01 37.00
C THR A 519 8.25 -39.22 36.56
N LEU A 520 7.64 -40.41 36.61
CA LEU A 520 8.17 -41.63 36.00
C LEU A 520 7.54 -41.81 34.61
N THR A 521 8.29 -41.52 33.56
CA THR A 521 7.96 -42.02 32.22
C THR A 521 8.36 -43.48 32.11
N GLY A 522 7.41 -44.40 32.26
CA GLY A 522 7.48 -45.75 31.67
C GLY A 522 7.99 -46.92 32.52
N SER A 523 7.48 -47.14 33.75
CA SER A 523 7.71 -48.43 34.44
C SER A 523 6.63 -49.46 34.07
N PHE A 524 7.06 -50.62 33.56
CA PHE A 524 6.22 -51.74 33.09
C PHE A 524 5.68 -52.66 34.20
N ASN A 525 5.90 -52.36 35.48
CA ASN A 525 5.50 -53.25 36.58
C ASN A 525 4.61 -52.55 37.63
N LYS A 526 3.35 -52.96 37.70
CA LYS A 526 2.33 -52.40 38.60
C LYS A 526 2.61 -52.61 40.09
N ASN A 527 3.46 -53.57 40.48
CA ASN A 527 3.74 -53.85 41.89
C ASN A 527 4.75 -52.86 42.52
N PHE A 528 5.56 -52.16 41.71
CA PHE A 528 6.55 -51.18 42.19
C PHE A 528 5.98 -49.76 42.38
N LEU A 529 4.79 -49.48 41.82
CA LEU A 529 4.09 -48.19 41.99
C LEU A 529 3.72 -47.86 43.44
N LYS A 530 3.58 -48.88 44.31
CA LYS A 530 3.19 -48.70 45.72
C LYS A 530 4.35 -48.35 46.65
N THR A 531 5.59 -48.61 46.25
CA THR A 531 6.80 -48.36 47.06
C THR A 531 7.66 -47.23 46.50
N ASP A 532 7.62 -47.00 45.18
CA ASP A 532 8.53 -46.06 44.50
C ASP A 532 7.94 -44.65 44.28
N VAL A 533 6.67 -44.45 44.67
CA VAL A 533 6.00 -43.14 44.61
C VAL A 533 5.42 -42.87 46.00
N PRO A 534 5.63 -41.68 46.60
CA PRO A 534 5.00 -41.35 47.87
C PRO A 534 3.48 -41.52 47.77
N PRO A 535 2.80 -42.13 48.76
CA PRO A 535 1.42 -42.60 48.62
C PRO A 535 0.31 -41.54 48.42
N ASP A 536 0.62 -40.24 48.32
CA ASP A 536 -0.39 -39.17 48.24
C ASP A 536 -0.08 -38.17 47.10
N ASN A 537 -0.56 -38.48 45.89
CA ASN A 537 -0.43 -37.63 44.70
C ASN A 537 -1.73 -36.89 44.37
N ASN A 538 -2.18 -35.99 45.25
CA ASN A 538 -3.14 -34.98 44.79
C ASN A 538 -2.39 -33.84 44.07
N PRO A 539 -2.77 -33.47 42.83
CA PRO A 539 -2.16 -32.34 42.14
C PRO A 539 -2.51 -31.04 42.87
N GLY A 540 -1.49 -30.29 43.28
CA GLY A 540 -1.67 -28.92 43.75
C GLY A 540 -2.11 -28.01 42.58
N PRO A 541 -2.92 -26.98 42.83
CA PRO A 541 -3.30 -26.03 41.79
C PRO A 541 -2.07 -25.31 41.23
N VAL A 542 -1.97 -25.25 39.90
CA VAL A 542 -1.07 -24.33 39.20
C VAL A 542 -1.49 -22.91 39.56
N PHE A 543 -0.53 -22.11 40.06
CA PHE A 543 -0.61 -20.66 40.32
C PHE A 543 -2.05 -20.10 40.50
N PRO A 544 -2.56 -19.97 41.74
CA PRO A 544 -3.51 -18.89 41.97
C PRO A 544 -2.73 -17.59 41.74
N TYR A 545 -3.08 -16.85 40.68
CA TYR A 545 -2.61 -15.49 40.48
C TYR A 545 -2.70 -14.75 41.81
N LEU A 546 -1.58 -14.21 42.29
CA LEU A 546 -1.61 -13.33 43.46
C LEU A 546 -2.63 -12.22 43.15
N PRO A 547 -3.60 -11.94 44.04
CA PRO A 547 -4.55 -10.87 43.81
C PRO A 547 -3.77 -9.58 43.53
N LYS A 548 -4.10 -8.92 42.43
CA LYS A 548 -3.50 -7.63 42.05
C LYS A 548 -3.76 -6.66 43.21
N LEU A 549 -2.69 -6.14 43.81
CA LEU A 549 -2.86 -5.07 44.80
C LEU A 549 -3.25 -3.82 44.02
N SER A 550 -4.36 -3.20 44.38
CA SER A 550 -5.01 -2.13 43.61
C SER A 550 -4.11 -0.91 43.32
N ASN A 551 -3.00 -0.76 44.05
CA ASN A 551 -2.15 0.43 44.05
C ASN A 551 -0.67 0.13 43.75
N VAL A 552 -0.34 -1.06 43.25
CA VAL A 552 1.05 -1.43 42.94
C VAL A 552 1.14 -1.80 41.47
N SER A 553 2.12 -1.23 40.76
CA SER A 553 2.40 -1.58 39.36
C SER A 553 2.65 -3.08 39.24
N SER A 554 2.11 -3.70 38.19
CA SER A 554 2.37 -5.11 37.84
C SER A 554 3.87 -5.39 37.73
N VAL A 555 4.65 -4.40 37.28
CA VAL A 555 6.13 -4.47 37.21
C VAL A 555 6.76 -4.66 38.59
N LEU A 556 6.20 -4.07 39.66
CA LEU A 556 6.70 -4.26 41.03
C LEU A 556 6.13 -5.53 41.69
N GLN A 557 4.99 -6.03 41.20
CA GLN A 557 4.30 -7.18 41.79
C GLN A 557 4.79 -8.53 41.24
N PHE A 558 5.20 -8.60 39.97
CA PHE A 558 5.55 -9.84 39.28
C PHE A 558 7.06 -10.07 39.04
N LEU A 559 7.94 -9.23 39.61
CA LEU A 559 9.40 -9.47 39.64
C LEU A 559 9.82 -10.69 40.50
N ALA A 560 8.85 -11.39 41.12
CA ALA A 560 9.11 -12.65 41.81
C ALA A 560 8.97 -13.81 40.82
N GLY A 561 10.08 -14.23 40.23
CA GLY A 561 10.16 -15.50 39.51
C GLY A 561 9.83 -16.66 40.46
N GLY A 562 9.04 -17.62 39.96
CA GLY A 562 8.74 -18.84 40.71
C GLY A 562 10.02 -19.62 40.97
N SER A 563 10.29 -19.96 42.23
CA SER A 563 11.35 -20.92 42.51
C SER A 563 10.79 -22.31 42.23
N GLY A 564 11.28 -22.95 41.16
CA GLY A 564 11.31 -24.40 41.03
C GLY A 564 12.50 -24.97 41.82
N GLY A 565 12.68 -26.29 41.85
CA GLY A 565 13.82 -26.98 42.51
C GLY A 565 15.20 -26.74 41.88
N GLY A 566 15.47 -25.48 41.54
CA GLY A 566 16.67 -24.89 40.97
C GLY A 566 16.30 -23.46 40.59
N GLY A 567 17.02 -22.47 41.14
CA GLY A 567 16.63 -21.05 41.18
C GLY A 567 15.99 -20.49 39.91
N GLY A 568 14.86 -19.78 40.08
CA GLY A 568 14.15 -19.08 39.01
C GLY A 568 13.84 -17.65 39.45
N GLY A 569 14.77 -16.73 39.25
CA GLY A 569 14.47 -15.29 39.17
C GLY A 569 14.31 -14.89 37.71
N SER A 570 13.42 -13.94 37.42
CA SER A 570 13.44 -13.24 36.13
C SER A 570 14.82 -12.61 35.94
N SER A 571 15.49 -12.83 34.81
CA SER A 571 16.73 -12.13 34.47
C SER A 571 16.41 -10.80 33.79
N PRO A 572 16.70 -9.65 34.44
CA PRO A 572 17.02 -8.44 33.74
C PRO A 572 18.50 -8.11 33.98
N VAL A 573 19.26 -8.17 32.89
CA VAL A 573 20.59 -7.55 32.70
C VAL A 573 21.77 -8.24 33.39
N GLY A 574 22.74 -8.63 32.56
CA GLY A 574 23.95 -9.39 32.85
C GLY A 574 24.26 -10.28 31.68
#